data_AF-A0A1V5IFD3-F1
#
_entry.id   AF-A0A1V5IFD3-F1
#
_cell.length_a   1.000
_cell.length_b   1.000
_cell.length_c   1.000
_cell.angle_alpha   90.00
_cell.angle_beta   90.00
_cell.angle_gamma   90.00
#
_symmetry.space_group_name_H-M   'P 1'
#
loop_
_entity.id
_entity.type
_entity.pdbx_description
1 polymer ?
#
loop_
_entity_poly.entity_id
_entity_poly.type
_entity_poly.pdbx_seq_one_letter_code
_entity_poly.pdbx_strand_id
1 'polypeptide(L)'
;MLGQYGFNEKETAEFIDYWVSPLPGDVDYVFYPQETGAVEQVMPLIISPEPDDVMRIWFCAEPLISAPAQVTSPEKIVREGFYVVEWGVMVKDK
;
A
#
# COMPACT_ATOMS: atom_id res chain seq x y z
N MET A 1 -6.95 5.90 -7.02
CA MET A 1 -6.07 4.73 -6.90
C MET A 1 -6.26 4.05 -5.55
N LEU A 2 -5.99 4.69 -4.41
CA LEU A 2 -6.15 4.09 -3.07
C LEU A 2 -7.59 3.65 -2.73
N GLY A 3 -8.60 4.45 -3.10
CA GLY A 3 -10.00 4.05 -2.90
C GLY A 3 -10.42 2.76 -3.63
N GLN A 4 -9.71 2.34 -4.69
CA GLN A 4 -9.99 1.06 -5.36
C GLN A 4 -9.55 -0.15 -4.52
N TYR A 5 -8.56 0.03 -3.65
CA TYR A 5 -8.15 -0.94 -2.63
C TYR A 5 -9.01 -0.83 -1.37
N GLY A 6 -9.98 0.09 -1.32
CA GLY A 6 -10.91 0.23 -0.21
C GLY A 6 -10.47 1.19 0.89
N PHE A 7 -9.40 1.98 0.72
CA PHE A 7 -9.04 3.03 1.68
C PHE A 7 -10.20 4.01 1.87
N ASN A 8 -10.46 4.41 3.11
CA ASN A 8 -11.37 5.51 3.41
C ASN A 8 -10.66 6.88 3.27
N GLU A 9 -11.41 7.97 3.44
CA GLU A 9 -10.88 9.34 3.28
C GLU A 9 -9.73 9.64 4.24
N LYS A 10 -9.86 9.21 5.51
CA LYS A 10 -8.83 9.43 6.53
C LYS A 10 -7.55 8.66 6.22
N GLU A 11 -7.66 7.37 5.93
CA GLU A 11 -6.51 6.51 5.59
C GLU A 11 -5.82 6.99 4.30
N THR A 12 -6.61 7.46 3.32
CA THR A 12 -6.08 8.04 2.08
C THR A 12 -5.25 9.30 2.38
N ALA A 13 -5.76 10.19 3.23
CA ALA A 13 -5.04 11.39 3.64
C ALA A 13 -3.76 11.03 4.41
N GLU A 14 -3.84 10.13 5.38
CA GLU A 14 -2.69 9.67 6.17
C GLU A 14 -1.59 9.03 5.30
N PHE A 15 -1.99 8.22 4.32
CA PHE A 15 -1.05 7.64 3.36
C PHE A 15 -0.32 8.73 2.56
N ILE A 16 -1.07 9.69 2.01
CA ILE A 16 -0.50 10.78 1.19
C ILE A 16 0.41 11.65 2.06
N ASP A 17 -0.08 12.11 3.21
CA ASP A 17 0.66 13.00 4.11
C ASP A 17 1.98 12.38 4.56
N TYR A 18 1.98 11.08 4.86
CA TYR A 18 3.21 10.37 5.22
C TYR A 18 4.20 10.31 4.05
N TRP A 19 3.75 9.89 2.85
CA TRP A 19 4.64 9.61 1.72
C TRP A 19 5.05 10.85 0.91
N VAL A 20 4.40 12.00 1.09
CA VAL A 20 4.84 13.28 0.50
C VAL A 20 6.22 13.71 1.00
N SER A 21 6.60 13.38 2.23
CA SER A 21 7.91 13.75 2.79
C SER A 21 9.10 12.88 2.32
N PRO A 22 9.02 11.53 2.30
CA PRO A 22 10.12 10.67 1.88
C PRO A 22 10.29 10.58 0.36
N LEU A 23 9.29 10.98 -0.43
CA LEU A 23 9.39 11.00 -1.89
C LEU A 23 9.81 12.40 -2.39
N PRO A 24 10.90 12.53 -3.16
CA PRO A 24 11.30 13.79 -3.79
C PRO A 24 10.16 14.46 -4.56
N GLY A 25 9.82 15.70 -4.20
CA GLY A 25 8.69 16.43 -4.78
C GLY A 25 8.89 16.95 -6.20
N ASP A 26 10.06 16.76 -6.81
CA ASP A 26 10.39 17.15 -8.18
C ASP A 26 10.25 16.00 -9.20
N VAL A 27 9.77 14.84 -8.75
CA VAL A 27 9.63 13.63 -9.56
C VAL A 27 8.21 13.07 -9.43
N ASP A 28 7.58 12.77 -10.55
CA ASP A 28 6.35 11.99 -10.58
C ASP A 28 6.69 10.51 -10.35
N TYR A 29 5.90 9.83 -9.51
CA TYR A 29 6.09 8.41 -9.19
C TYR A 29 4.94 7.55 -9.69
N VAL A 30 5.28 6.32 -10.08
CA VAL A 30 4.33 5.21 -10.25
C VAL A 30 4.45 4.29 -9.05
N PHE A 31 3.29 3.82 -8.57
CA PHE A 31 3.18 2.88 -7.46
C PHE A 31 2.68 1.54 -7.99
N TYR A 32 3.54 0.53 -7.96
CA TYR A 32 3.21 -0.83 -8.39
C TYR A 32 2.75 -1.65 -7.18
N PRO A 33 1.48 -2.11 -7.13
CA PRO A 33 1.05 -2.92 -6.00
C PRO A 33 1.84 -4.23 -5.95
N GLN A 34 2.09 -4.69 -4.74
CA GLN A 34 2.75 -5.96 -4.48
C GLN A 34 1.71 -7.01 -4.08
N GLU A 35 1.95 -8.25 -4.45
CA GLU A 35 1.10 -9.37 -4.04
C GLU A 35 1.20 -9.56 -2.53
N THR A 36 0.06 -9.56 -1.81
CA THR A 36 0.01 -9.70 -0.35
C THR A 36 0.73 -10.97 0.12
N GLY A 37 0.52 -12.10 -0.56
CA GLY A 37 1.20 -13.36 -0.20
C GLY A 37 2.73 -13.30 -0.34
N ALA A 38 3.24 -12.53 -1.31
CA ALA A 38 4.69 -12.33 -1.43
C ALA A 38 5.23 -11.48 -0.27
N VAL A 39 4.51 -10.41 0.09
CA VAL A 39 4.83 -9.54 1.24
C VAL A 39 4.84 -10.33 2.54
N GLU A 40 3.83 -11.17 2.77
CA GLU A 40 3.74 -12.03 3.96
C GLU A 40 4.92 -12.99 4.07
N GLN A 41 5.35 -13.57 2.96
CA GLN A 41 6.47 -14.50 2.93
C GLN A 41 7.80 -13.80 3.27
N VAL A 42 8.02 -12.58 2.79
CA VAL A 42 9.32 -11.87 2.96
C VAL A 42 9.39 -10.99 4.20
N MET A 43 8.25 -10.50 4.69
CA MET A 43 8.13 -9.61 5.84
C MET A 43 7.02 -10.12 6.79
N PRO A 44 7.24 -11.24 7.51
CA PRO A 44 6.22 -11.81 8.38
C PRO A 44 5.82 -10.83 9.49
N LEU A 45 4.52 -10.74 9.77
CA LEU A 45 3.94 -9.85 10.77
C LEU A 45 3.18 -10.67 11.82
N ILE A 46 3.48 -10.44 13.09
CA ILE A 46 2.79 -11.08 14.23
C ILE A 46 2.14 -9.97 15.05
N ILE A 47 0.82 -10.05 15.24
CA ILE A 47 0.02 -9.07 15.96
C ILE A 47 -0.61 -9.77 17.17
N SER A 48 -0.58 -9.11 18.34
CA SER A 48 -1.23 -9.59 19.56
C SER A 48 -2.03 -8.44 20.20
N PRO A 49 -3.34 -8.60 20.47
CA PRO A 49 -4.16 -9.79 20.20
C PRO A 49 -4.27 -10.12 18.71
N GLU A 50 -4.53 -11.38 18.38
CA GLU A 50 -4.68 -11.84 17.00
C GLU A 50 -5.94 -11.19 16.38
N PRO A 51 -5.80 -10.45 15.26
CA PRO A 51 -6.92 -9.89 14.54
C PRO A 51 -7.68 -10.95 13.75
N ASP A 52 -8.95 -10.69 13.48
CA ASP A 52 -9.80 -11.50 12.61
C ASP A 52 -9.31 -11.44 11.15
N ASP A 53 -8.83 -10.27 10.73
CA ASP A 53 -8.29 -10.02 9.38
C ASP A 53 -7.07 -9.08 9.40
N VAL A 54 -6.06 -9.40 8.59
CA VAL A 54 -4.93 -8.51 8.30
C VAL A 54 -4.86 -8.26 6.80
N MET A 55 -5.04 -7.01 6.39
CA MET A 55 -4.84 -6.60 5.00
C MET A 55 -3.54 -5.81 4.87
N ARG A 56 -2.67 -6.19 3.93
CA ARG A 56 -1.34 -5.59 3.76
C ARG A 56 -1.18 -5.01 2.36
N ILE A 57 -1.28 -3.70 2.23
CA ILE A 57 -1.24 -3.01 0.93
C ILE A 57 0.11 -2.35 0.75
N TRP A 58 0.96 -3.02 0.00
CA TRP A 58 2.30 -2.53 -0.30
C TRP A 58 2.43 -2.11 -1.76
N PHE A 59 3.17 -1.03 -1.98
CA PHE A 59 3.55 -0.58 -3.31
C PHE A 59 5.07 -0.55 -3.45
N CYS A 60 5.57 -0.80 -4.66
CA CYS A 60 6.92 -0.40 -5.05
C CYS A 60 6.80 0.93 -5.81
N ALA A 61 7.52 1.96 -5.36
CA ALA A 61 7.54 3.27 -6.01
C ALA A 61 8.76 3.43 -6.90
N GLU A 62 8.53 3.86 -8.14
CA GLU A 62 9.57 4.18 -9.12
C GLU A 62 9.24 5.48 -9.85
N PRO A 63 10.24 6.26 -10.32
CA PRO A 63 10.01 7.42 -11.15
C PRO A 63 9.18 7.08 -12.41
N LEU A 64 8.20 7.92 -12.73
CA LEU A 64 7.35 7.78 -13.90
C LEU A 64 8.17 8.04 -15.17
N ILE A 65 8.51 6.97 -15.88
CA ILE A 65 9.11 7.05 -17.23
C ILE A 65 8.02 6.94 -18.30
N SER A 66 7.05 6.05 -18.08
CA SER A 66 5.90 5.84 -18.96
C SER A 66 4.71 5.33 -18.15
N ALA A 67 3.49 5.66 -18.58
CA ALA A 67 2.28 5.20 -17.92
C ALA A 67 2.20 3.65 -17.95
N PRO A 68 2.15 2.97 -16.80
CA PRO A 68 1.99 1.52 -16.76
C PRO A 68 0.56 1.11 -17.11
N ALA A 69 0.35 -0.19 -17.32
CA ALA A 69 -1.00 -0.75 -17.36
C ALA A 69 -1.71 -0.53 -16.01
N GLN A 70 -2.99 -0.20 -16.06
CA GLN A 70 -3.80 -0.06 -14.85
C GLN A 70 -4.14 -1.43 -14.26
N VAL A 71 -4.10 -1.52 -12.94
CA VAL A 71 -4.60 -2.67 -12.19
C VAL A 71 -6.12 -2.71 -12.29
N THR A 72 -6.67 -3.83 -12.76
CA THR A 72 -8.11 -3.98 -13.02
C THR A 72 -8.87 -4.63 -11.87
N SER A 73 -8.17 -5.40 -11.03
CA SER A 73 -8.77 -6.14 -9.91
C SER A 73 -7.85 -6.10 -8.69
N PRO A 74 -7.71 -4.94 -8.01
CA PRO A 74 -6.90 -4.86 -6.81
C PRO A 74 -7.58 -5.63 -5.65
N GLU A 75 -6.75 -6.16 -4.75
CA GLU A 75 -7.21 -6.63 -3.45
C GLU A 75 -7.82 -5.45 -2.66
N LYS A 76 -8.85 -5.75 -1.86
CA LYS A 76 -9.63 -4.74 -1.16
C LYS A 76 -9.61 -4.98 0.33
N ILE A 77 -9.53 -3.90 1.09
CA ILE A 77 -9.66 -3.90 2.54
C ILE A 77 -11.03 -4.47 2.93
N VAL A 78 -11.00 -5.53 3.71
CA VAL A 78 -12.15 -6.09 4.43
C VAL A 78 -12.21 -5.47 5.82
N ARG A 79 -13.41 -5.09 6.27
CA ARG A 79 -13.64 -4.39 7.55
C ARG A 79 -14.69 -5.12 8.37
N GLU A 80 -14.40 -6.37 8.72
CA GLU A 80 -15.24 -7.20 9.56
C GLU A 80 -14.49 -7.53 10.85
N GLY A 81 -15.18 -7.55 12.00
CA GLY A 81 -14.56 -7.86 13.30
C GLY A 81 -13.45 -6.89 13.73
N PHE A 82 -12.46 -7.42 14.44
CA PHE A 82 -11.20 -6.75 14.77
C PHE A 82 -10.21 -6.94 13.62
N TYR A 83 -10.13 -5.96 12.73
CA TYR A 83 -9.25 -5.98 11.56
C TYR A 83 -8.05 -5.04 11.71
N VAL A 84 -6.98 -5.32 10.98
CA VAL A 84 -5.80 -4.47 10.83
C VAL A 84 -5.53 -4.21 9.36
N VAL A 85 -5.21 -2.95 9.03
CA VAL A 85 -4.70 -2.57 7.72
C VAL A 85 -3.28 -2.06 7.89
N GLU A 86 -2.33 -2.76 7.28
CA GLU A 86 -0.96 -2.27 7.09
C GLU A 86 -0.84 -1.71 5.66
N TRP A 87 -0.18 -0.57 5.51
CA TRP A 87 0.17 -0.04 4.21
C TRP A 87 1.59 0.50 4.20
N GLY A 88 2.25 0.41 3.05
CA GLY A 88 3.64 0.81 2.91
C GLY A 88 4.08 0.99 1.47
N VAL A 89 5.19 1.68 1.29
CA VAL A 89 5.82 1.89 0.00
C VAL A 89 7.29 1.51 0.13
N MET A 90 7.76 0.64 -0.75
CA MET A 90 9.17 0.38 -0.96
C MET A 90 9.66 1.38 -2.00
N VAL A 91 10.62 2.21 -1.63
CA VAL A 91 11.29 3.12 -2.55
C VAL A 91 12.64 2.48 -2.88
N LYS A 92 12.94 2.33 -4.17
CA LYS A 92 14.24 1.84 -4.58
C LYS A 92 15.28 2.94 -4.32
N ASP A 93 16.21 2.70 -3.40
CA ASP A 93 17.34 3.60 -3.18
C ASP A 93 18.14 3.78 -4.48
N LYS A 94 18.64 5.01 -4.69
CA LYS A 94 19.48 5.38 -5.84
C LYS A 94 20.84 4.68 -5.79
#